data_AF-A0A7W2EVR6-F1
#
_entry.id   AF-A0A7W2EVR6-F1
#
_cell.length_a   1.000
_cell.length_b   1.000
_cell.length_c   1.000
_cell.angle_alpha   90.00
_cell.angle_beta   90.00
_cell.angle_gamma   90.00
#
_symmetry.space_group_name_H-M   'P 1'
#
loop_
_entity.id
_entity.type
_entity.pdbx_description
1 polymer ?
#
loop_
_entity_poly.entity_id
_entity_poly.type
_entity_poly.pdbx_seq_one_letter_code
_entity_poly.pdbx_strand_id
1 'polypeptide(L)'
;MSTKTVCGVQLVDEAYALLGDAIAPYVQTGRIGKFIYCESAVQNGNFLDMRFRPEQCDGTVQCPMQVSVPVNFVKFMAAGINEKQLGFLSGQQE
;
A
#
# COMPACT_ATOMS: atom_id res chain seq x y z
N MET A 1 22.08 -5.86 -8.65
CA MET A 1 21.12 -5.64 -7.54
C MET A 1 19.88 -5.04 -8.16
N SER A 2 18.74 -5.73 -8.12
CA SER A 2 17.50 -5.19 -8.67
C SER A 2 16.98 -4.11 -7.73
N THR A 3 16.84 -2.90 -8.27
CA THR A 3 16.26 -1.75 -7.59
C THR A 3 14.80 -2.09 -7.25
N LYS A 4 14.50 -2.36 -5.98
CA LYS A 4 13.13 -2.68 -5.56
C LYS A 4 12.38 -1.38 -5.29
N THR A 5 11.46 -1.06 -6.19
CA THR A 5 10.50 0.02 -6.01
C THR A 5 9.51 -0.35 -4.91
N VAL A 6 9.04 0.64 -4.16
CA VAL A 6 7.95 0.49 -3.19
C VAL A 6 6.99 1.65 -3.29
N CYS A 7 5.72 1.41 -2.99
CA CYS A 7 4.66 2.38 -3.06
C CYS A 7 3.88 2.43 -1.75
N GLY A 8 3.63 3.63 -1.27
CA GLY A 8 2.74 3.90 -0.14
C GLY A 8 1.51 4.62 -0.65
N VAL A 9 0.34 4.03 -0.42
CA VAL A 9 -0.94 4.56 -0.88
C VAL A 9 -1.79 4.87 0.34
N GLN A 10 -2.14 6.13 0.54
CA GLN A 10 -3.11 6.54 1.54
C GLN A 10 -4.47 6.66 0.87
N LEU A 11 -5.48 6.00 1.44
CA LEU A 11 -6.87 6.15 1.02
C LEU A 11 -7.57 7.27 1.81
N VAL A 12 -8.68 7.78 1.27
CA VAL A 12 -9.62 8.64 2.00
C VAL A 12 -10.32 7.84 3.10
N ASP A 13 -10.82 8.52 4.13
CA ASP A 13 -11.39 7.85 5.32
C ASP A 13 -12.63 7.01 4.96
N GLU A 14 -13.44 7.50 4.01
CA GLU A 14 -14.61 6.80 3.47
C GLU A 14 -14.24 5.47 2.82
N ALA A 15 -13.08 5.37 2.18
CA ALA A 15 -12.64 4.14 1.55
C ALA A 15 -12.35 3.05 2.58
N TYR A 16 -11.73 3.40 3.72
CA TYR A 16 -11.52 2.44 4.81
C TYR A 16 -12.85 1.98 5.42
N ALA A 17 -13.84 2.86 5.52
CA ALA A 17 -15.17 2.49 6.01
C ALA A 17 -15.93 1.59 5.03
N LEU A 18 -15.85 1.86 3.72
CA LEU A 18 -16.55 1.11 2.69
C LEU A 18 -15.91 -0.26 2.38
N LEU A 19 -14.58 -0.30 2.32
CA LEU A 19 -13.85 -1.52 1.99
C LEU A 19 -13.63 -2.42 3.21
N GLY A 20 -13.54 -1.84 4.41
CA GLY A 20 -13.49 -2.55 5.68
C GLY A 20 -12.45 -3.68 5.70
N ASP A 21 -12.92 -4.86 6.11
CA ASP A 21 -12.09 -6.05 6.29
C ASP A 21 -11.46 -6.57 4.99
N ALA A 22 -11.99 -6.19 3.81
CA ALA A 22 -11.46 -6.65 2.53
C ALA A 22 -10.05 -6.12 2.24
N ILE A 23 -9.72 -4.92 2.76
CA ILE A 23 -8.38 -4.34 2.62
C ILE A 23 -7.52 -4.49 3.87
N ALA A 24 -8.09 -4.93 4.99
CA ALA A 24 -7.38 -5.05 6.27
C ALA A 24 -6.03 -5.78 6.17
N PRO A 25 -5.90 -6.89 5.40
CA PRO A 25 -4.62 -7.58 5.26
C PRO A 25 -3.49 -6.77 4.65
N TYR A 26 -3.82 -5.69 3.92
CA TYR A 26 -2.88 -4.86 3.18
C TYR A 26 -2.62 -3.50 3.85
N VAL A 27 -3.33 -3.20 4.94
CA VAL A 27 -3.27 -1.90 5.62
C VAL A 27 -2.24 -1.93 6.74
N GLN A 28 -1.40 -0.90 6.76
CA GLN A 28 -0.43 -0.61 7.80
C GLN A 28 -0.75 0.74 8.46
N THR A 29 -0.15 1.00 9.62
CA THR A 29 -0.25 2.28 10.32
C THR A 29 1.13 2.91 10.46
N GLY A 30 1.24 4.19 10.12
CA GLY A 30 2.48 4.96 10.16
C GLY A 30 2.26 6.40 10.61
N ARG A 31 3.25 7.26 10.35
CA ARG A 31 3.24 8.69 10.76
C ARG A 31 2.06 9.49 10.19
N ILE A 32 1.52 9.04 9.06
CA ILE A 32 0.39 9.68 8.38
C ILE A 32 -0.96 9.00 8.68
N GLY A 33 -0.99 8.04 9.63
CA GLY A 33 -2.14 7.20 9.90
C GLY A 33 -2.14 5.93 9.04
N LYS A 34 -3.33 5.47 8.63
CA LYS A 34 -3.49 4.26 7.82
C LYS A 34 -2.99 4.48 6.40
N PHE A 35 -2.24 3.51 5.88
CA PHE A 35 -1.77 3.48 4.50
C PHE A 35 -1.58 2.04 4.04
N ILE A 36 -1.46 1.84 2.73
CA ILE A 36 -1.20 0.56 2.09
C ILE A 36 0.23 0.58 1.56
N TYR A 37 1.02 -0.44 1.93
CA TYR A 37 2.40 -0.61 1.48
C TYR A 37 2.47 -1.73 0.45
N CYS A 38 2.87 -1.40 -0.78
CA CYS A 38 2.91 -2.35 -1.90
C CYS A 38 4.23 -2.26 -2.65
N GLU A 39 4.56 -3.31 -3.42
CA GLU A 39 5.73 -3.34 -4.30
C GLU A 39 5.60 -2.32 -5.44
N SER A 40 4.41 -2.22 -6.03
CA SER A 40 4.14 -1.24 -7.08
C SER A 40 2.67 -0.86 -7.09
N ALA A 41 2.39 0.34 -7.57
CA ALA A 41 1.05 0.83 -7.82
C ALA A 41 1.00 1.48 -9.22
N VAL A 42 0.05 1.06 -10.05
CA VAL A 42 -0.11 1.56 -11.42
C VAL A 42 -1.57 1.95 -11.64
N GLN A 43 -1.78 3.17 -12.13
CA GLN A 43 -3.13 3.58 -12.51
C GLN A 43 -3.55 2.86 -13.79
N ASN A 44 -4.71 2.21 -13.75
CA ASN A 44 -5.32 1.49 -14.85
C ASN A 44 -6.78 1.96 -15.02
N GLY A 45 -6.96 3.01 -15.82
CA GLY A 45 -8.24 3.69 -15.96
C GLY A 45 -8.73 4.30 -14.64
N ASN A 46 -9.90 3.82 -14.18
CA ASN A 46 -10.56 4.29 -12.95
C ASN A 46 -10.08 3.55 -11.69
N PHE A 47 -9.09 2.66 -11.82
CA PHE A 47 -8.54 1.89 -10.71
C PHE A 47 -7.05 2.14 -10.53
N LEU A 48 -6.58 2.01 -9.28
CA LEU A 48 -5.18 1.90 -8.92
C LEU A 48 -4.88 0.43 -8.61
N ASP A 49 -4.10 -0.21 -9.47
CA ASP A 49 -3.67 -1.60 -9.31
C ASP A 49 -2.41 -1.65 -8.44
N MET A 50 -2.51 -2.26 -7.28
CA MET A 50 -1.42 -2.40 -6.31
C MET A 50 -0.95 -3.86 -6.25
N ARG A 51 0.36 -4.08 -6.35
CA ARG A 51 0.97 -5.42 -6.26
C ARG A 51 1.66 -5.63 -4.93
N PHE A 52 1.38 -6.76 -4.30
CA PHE A 52 1.88 -7.12 -2.99
C PHE A 52 2.68 -8.41 -3.05
N ARG A 53 3.77 -8.42 -2.29
CA ARG A 53 4.39 -9.67 -1.84
C ARG A 53 3.77 -10.10 -0.51
N PRO A 54 3.70 -11.41 -0.19
CA PRO A 54 3.19 -11.91 1.09
C PRO A 54 3.77 -11.19 2.31
N GLU A 55 5.07 -10.87 2.30
CA GLU A 55 5.76 -10.25 3.43
C GLU A 55 5.37 -8.78 3.68
N GLN A 56 4.57 -8.19 2.78
CA GLN A 56 4.06 -6.81 2.92
C GLN A 56 2.65 -6.76 3.52
N CYS A 57 2.04 -7.93 3.76
CA CYS A 57 0.69 -8.10 4.29
C CYS A 57 0.74 -8.55 5.76
N ASP A 58 -0.42 -8.74 6.39
CA ASP A 58 -0.57 -9.18 7.78
C ASP A 58 -0.28 -10.67 8.05
N GLY A 59 0.19 -11.42 7.05
CA GLY A 59 0.46 -12.85 7.13
C GLY A 59 -0.72 -13.75 6.73
N THR A 60 -1.91 -13.21 6.46
CA THR A 60 -3.03 -14.00 5.90
C THR A 60 -2.89 -14.25 4.40
N VAL A 61 -2.17 -13.37 3.70
CA VAL A 61 -1.88 -13.47 2.27
C VAL A 61 -0.63 -14.33 2.05
N GLN A 62 -0.79 -15.49 1.41
CA GLN A 62 0.27 -16.50 1.26
C GLN A 62 0.92 -16.53 -0.14
N CYS A 63 0.43 -15.72 -1.08
CA CYS A 63 0.98 -15.61 -2.43
C CYS A 63 0.97 -14.15 -2.92
N PRO A 64 1.74 -13.81 -3.97
CA PRO A 64 1.67 -12.46 -4.55
C PRO A 64 0.26 -12.11 -5.02
N MET A 65 -0.20 -10.91 -4.67
CA MET A 65 -1.57 -10.45 -4.95
C MET A 65 -1.55 -9.15 -5.74
N GLN A 66 -2.54 -8.99 -6.63
CA GLN A 66 -2.91 -7.69 -7.18
C GLN A 66 -4.26 -7.27 -6.59
N VAL A 67 -4.30 -6.08 -5.99
CA VAL A 67 -5.52 -5.49 -5.42
C VAL A 67 -5.78 -4.17 -6.14
N SER A 68 -7.01 -4.00 -6.62
CA SER A 68 -7.43 -2.81 -7.35
C SER A 68 -8.42 -2.02 -6.51
N VAL A 69 -8.15 -0.73 -6.31
CA VAL A 69 -9.09 0.20 -5.66
C VAL A 69 -9.49 1.31 -6.63
N PRO A 70 -10.72 1.84 -6.56
CA PRO A 70 -11.09 3.02 -7.32
C PRO A 70 -10.12 4.20 -7.08
N VAL A 71 -9.71 4.92 -8.13
CA VAL A 71 -8.76 6.04 -8.01
C VAL A 71 -9.30 7.16 -7.12
N ASN A 72 -10.62 7.38 -7.11
CA ASN A 72 -11.26 8.37 -6.24
C ASN A 72 -11.19 8.01 -4.74
N PHE A 73 -10.77 6.79 -4.38
CA PHE A 73 -10.48 6.42 -3.00
C PHE A 73 -9.05 6.79 -2.58
N VAL A 74 -8.17 7.14 -3.51
CA VAL A 74 -6.78 7.47 -3.21
C VAL A 74 -6.67 8.93 -2.78
N LYS A 75 -6.22 9.15 -1.55
CA LYS A 75 -5.96 10.48 -0.98
C LYS A 75 -4.56 10.97 -1.35
N PHE A 76 -3.57 10.07 -1.29
CA PHE A 76 -2.17 10.40 -1.55
C PHE A 76 -1.39 9.13 -1.94
N MET A 77 -0.37 9.27 -2.79
CA MET A 77 0.52 8.17 -3.16
C MET A 77 1.97 8.67 -3.25
N ALA A 78 2.90 7.91 -2.67
CA ALA A 78 4.33 8.10 -2.83
C ALA A 78 5.01 6.83 -3.34
N ALA A 79 5.99 6.97 -4.23
CA ALA A 79 6.79 5.87 -4.75
C ALA A 79 8.28 6.13 -4.48
N GLY A 80 8.98 5.13 -3.95
CA GLY A 80 10.40 5.17 -3.68
C GLY A 80 11.16 4.17 -4.54
N ILE A 81 12.38 4.53 -4.94
CA ILE A 81 13.28 3.67 -5.73
C ILE A 81 13.99 2.64 -4.82
N ASN A 82 13.88 2.75 -3.50
CA ASN A 82 14.49 1.84 -2.55
C ASN A 82 13.51 1.55 -1.40
N GLU A 83 13.38 0.27 -1.01
CA GLU A 83 12.45 -0.21 0.04
C GLU A 83 12.61 0.55 1.37
N LYS A 84 13.80 1.11 1.63
CA LYS A 84 14.18 1.57 2.96
C LYS A 84 13.44 2.79 3.48
N GLN A 85 12.82 3.66 2.66
CA GLN A 85 12.24 4.90 3.20
C GLN A 85 11.06 5.44 2.37
N LEU A 86 9.89 4.83 2.50
CA LEU A 86 8.68 5.65 2.39
C LEU A 86 8.55 6.47 3.67
N GLY A 87 8.45 7.80 3.54
CA GLY A 87 8.40 8.73 4.68
C GLY A 87 7.21 8.54 5.63
N PHE A 88 6.32 7.59 5.33
CA PHE A 88 5.17 7.20 6.14
C PHE A 88 5.54 6.23 7.26
N LEU A 89 6.61 5.46 7.09
CA LEU A 89 7.03 4.48 8.08
C LEU A 89 7.45 5.20 9.35
N SER A 90 6.89 4.78 10.48
CA SER A 90 7.45 5.11 11.80
C SER A 90 8.80 4.41 11.88
N GLY A 91 9.89 5.17 11.86
CA GLY A 91 11.22 4.59 11.90
C GLY A 91 11.39 3.66 13.10
N GLN A 92 11.59 2.38 12.85
CA GLN A 92 12.55 1.60 13.62
C GLN A 92 13.75 1.36 12.69
N GLN A 93 14.72 2.25 12.82
CA GLN A 93 16.10 1.94 12.44
C GLN A 93 16.66 1.12 13.60
N GLU A 94 16.88 -0.17 13.38
CA GLU A 94 18.00 -0.90 13.99
C GLU A 94 18.77 -1.60 12.86
#